data_AF-A0A7Y5VN56-F1
#
_entry.id   AF-A0A7Y5VN56-F1
#
_cell.length_a   1.000
_cell.length_b   1.000
_cell.length_c   1.000
_cell.angle_alpha   90.00
_cell.angle_beta   90.00
_cell.angle_gamma   90.00
#
_symmetry.space_group_name_H-M   'P 1'
#
loop_
_entity.id
_entity.type
_entity.pdbx_description
1 polymer ?
#
loop_
_entity_poly.entity_id
_entity_poly.type
_entity_poly.pdbx_seq_one_letter_code
_entity_poly.pdbx_strand_id
1 'polypeptide(L)' 'MLHPLLSLGPAPVPVARTPSRRPGSLAVRFFDTLFDWMDRYRSRRALFGMTDAQLNDVGLTRADIHAEAGKPFWRQ' A
#
# COMPACT_ATOMS: atom_id res chain seq x y z
N MET A 1 -19.10 24.01 58.86
CA MET A 1 -18.21 22.88 58.58
C MET A 1 -18.34 22.56 57.09
N LEU A 2 -17.34 22.95 56.30
CA LEU A 2 -17.27 22.77 54.84
C LEU A 2 -16.51 21.47 54.55
N HIS A 3 -17.15 20.49 53.90
CA HIS A 3 -16.47 19.38 53.23
C HIS A 3 -16.82 19.41 51.73
N PRO A 4 -15.84 19.45 50.82
CA PRO A 4 -16.07 19.55 49.39
C PRO A 4 -16.05 18.19 48.67
N LEU A 5 -16.66 18.17 47.49
CA LEU A 5 -16.28 17.37 46.30
C LEU A 5 -16.26 15.84 46.41
N LEU A 6 -17.32 15.19 45.93
CA LEU A 6 -17.20 13.99 45.08
C LEU A 6 -18.26 14.07 43.98
N SER A 7 -17.94 14.82 42.92
CA SER A 7 -18.64 14.75 41.64
C SER A 7 -18.24 13.42 40.98
N LEU A 8 -19.15 12.44 40.98
CA LEU A 8 -18.97 11.18 40.28
C LEU A 8 -19.11 11.45 38.76
N GLY A 9 -18.00 11.85 38.13
CA GLY A 9 -17.95 11.95 36.67
C GLY A 9 -18.24 10.59 36.02
N PRO A 10 -18.89 10.54 34.84
CA PRO A 10 -19.20 9.29 34.18
C PRO A 10 -17.90 8.54 33.85
N ALA A 11 -17.85 7.25 34.19
CA ALA A 11 -16.72 6.40 33.88
C ALA A 11 -16.45 6.42 32.35
N PRO A 12 -15.17 6.43 31.92
CA PRO A 12 -14.84 6.39 30.50
C PRO A 12 -15.29 5.06 29.92
N VAL A 13 -16.25 5.11 28.98
CA VAL A 13 -16.70 3.93 28.25
C VAL A 13 -15.58 3.54 27.28
N PRO A 14 -15.02 2.32 27.36
CA PRO A 14 -14.03 1.89 26.39
C PRO A 14 -14.72 1.71 25.03
N VAL A 15 -14.54 2.68 24.12
CA VAL A 15 -14.86 2.50 22.70
C VAL A 15 -13.85 1.51 22.13
N ALA A 16 -14.22 0.22 22.19
CA ALA A 16 -13.55 -0.80 21.42
C ALA A 16 -13.76 -0.43 19.94
N ARG A 17 -12.75 0.16 19.30
CA ARG A 17 -12.73 0.33 17.86
C ARG A 17 -12.50 -1.05 17.26
N THR A 18 -13.56 -1.82 17.08
CA THR A 18 -13.51 -3.02 16.25
C THR A 18 -13.06 -2.58 14.86
N PRO A 19 -11.90 -3.03 14.34
CA PRO A 19 -11.53 -2.75 12.97
C PRO A 19 -12.56 -3.44 12.08
N SER A 20 -13.47 -2.66 11.50
CA SER A 20 -14.41 -3.17 10.51
C SER A 20 -13.61 -3.48 9.25
N ARG A 21 -12.97 -4.65 9.21
CA ARG A 21 -12.36 -5.17 7.98
C ARG A 21 -13.51 -5.61 7.10
N ARG A 22 -14.13 -4.64 6.41
CA ARG A 22 -15.13 -4.93 5.38
C ARG A 22 -14.42 -5.83 4.37
N PRO A 23 -14.87 -7.08 4.16
CA PRO A 23 -14.33 -7.87 3.07
C PRO A 23 -14.72 -7.12 1.78
N GLY A 24 -13.77 -6.40 1.20
CA GLY A 24 -13.95 -5.79 -0.11
C GLY A 24 -14.35 -6.88 -1.09
N SER A 25 -15.30 -6.59 -1.97
CA SER A 25 -15.76 -7.59 -2.93
C SER A 25 -14.57 -8.14 -3.71
N LEU A 26 -14.62 -9.42 -4.08
CA LEU A 26 -13.58 -10.06 -4.88
C LEU A 26 -13.30 -9.27 -6.18
N ALA A 27 -14.33 -8.64 -6.74
CA ALA A 27 -14.21 -7.75 -7.89
C ALA A 27 -13.37 -6.51 -7.57
N VAL A 28 -13.61 -5.81 -6.45
CA VAL A 28 -12.81 -4.64 -6.04
C VAL A 28 -11.34 -5.04 -5.87
N ARG A 29 -11.08 -6.14 -5.17
CA ARG A 29 -9.70 -6.65 -4.98
C ARG A 29 -9.00 -7.00 -6.30
N PHE A 30 -9.76 -7.56 -7.25
CA PHE A 30 -9.25 -7.88 -8.57
C PHE A 30 -8.90 -6.63 -9.37
N PHE A 31 -9.78 -5.62 -9.39
CA PHE A 31 -9.50 -4.35 -10.08
C PHE A 31 -8.37 -3.57 -9.41
N ASP A 32 -8.30 -3.50 -8.09
CA ASP A 32 -7.17 -2.88 -7.36
C ASP A 32 -5.85 -3.52 -7.77
N THR A 33 -5.81 -4.86 -7.82
CA THR A 33 -4.62 -5.61 -8.25
C THR A 33 -4.24 -5.28 -9.70
N LEU A 34 -5.23 -5.18 -10.61
CA LEU A 34 -4.97 -4.78 -12.00
C LEU A 34 -4.48 -3.34 -12.13
N PHE A 35 -5.01 -2.40 -11.33
CA PHE A 35 -4.56 -1.01 -11.32
C PHE A 35 -3.12 -0.91 -10.81
N ASP A 36 -2.79 -1.60 -9.73
CA ASP A 36 -1.41 -1.68 -9.22
C ASP A 36 -0.46 -2.24 -10.28
N TRP A 37 -0.88 -3.26 -11.03
CA TRP A 37 -0.08 -3.82 -12.12
C TRP A 37 0.09 -2.85 -13.29
N MET A 38 -0.97 -2.13 -13.66
CA MET A 38 -0.90 -1.14 -14.72
C MET A 38 0.01 0.04 -14.34
N ASP A 39 -0.06 0.49 -13.09
CA ASP A 39 0.78 1.60 -12.61
C ASP A 39 2.26 1.18 -12.57
N ARG A 40 2.54 -0.03 -12.06
CA ARG A 40 3.90 -0.62 -12.13
C ARG A 40 4.37 -0.83 -13.56
N TYR A 41 3.52 -1.25 -14.49
CA TYR A 41 3.88 -1.40 -15.91
C TYR A 41 4.23 -0.06 -16.55
N ARG A 42 3.50 1.02 -16.22
CA ARG A 42 3.84 2.39 -16.66
C ARG A 42 5.19 2.84 -16.10
N SER A 43 5.45 2.63 -14.80
CA SER A 43 6.75 2.91 -14.19
C SER A 43 7.87 2.09 -14.85
N ARG A 44 7.64 0.81 -15.14
CA ARG A 44 8.60 -0.04 -15.85
C ARG A 44 8.84 0.41 -17.28
N ARG A 45 7.82 0.85 -18.01
CA ARG A 45 8.01 1.45 -19.35
C ARG A 45 8.81 2.75 -19.29
N ALA A 46 8.62 3.57 -18.26
CA ALA A 46 9.44 4.74 -18.03
C ALA A 46 10.91 4.35 -17.76
N LEU A 47 11.15 3.32 -16.94
CA LEU A 47 12.48 2.74 -16.71
C LEU A 47 13.11 2.15 -17.98
N PHE A 48 12.32 1.51 -18.85
CA PHE A 48 12.80 1.02 -20.15
C PHE A 48 13.27 2.16 -21.07
N GLY A 49 12.66 3.34 -20.95
CA GLY A 49 13.07 4.55 -21.67
C GLY A 49 14.31 5.25 -21.09
N MET A 50 14.77 4.85 -19.90
CA MET A 50 15.96 5.44 -19.27
C MET A 50 17.26 4.93 -19.90
N THR A 51 18.29 5.78 -19.91
CA THR A 51 19.65 5.42 -20.31
C THR A 51 20.33 4.58 -19.22
N ASP A 52 21.39 3.85 -19.56
CA ASP A 52 22.10 3.00 -18.59
C ASP A 52 22.66 3.81 -17.40
N ALA A 53 23.04 5.07 -17.62
CA ALA A 53 23.48 5.98 -16.56
C ALA A 53 22.35 6.31 -15.57
N GLN A 54 21.15 6.60 -16.08
CA GLN A 54 19.97 6.89 -15.24
C GLN A 54 19.51 5.68 -14.43
N LEU A 55 19.69 4.48 -14.99
CA LEU A 55 19.43 3.23 -14.26
C LEU A 55 20.42 3.02 -13.12
N ASN A 56 21.70 3.30 -13.37
CA ASN A 56 22.74 3.23 -12.34
C ASN A 56 22.49 4.20 -11.17
N ASP A 57 21.95 5.39 -11.43
CA ASP A 57 21.64 6.38 -10.39
C ASP A 57 20.56 5.89 -9.39
N VAL A 58 19.65 5.02 -9.84
CA VAL A 58 18.64 4.37 -8.99
C VAL A 58 19.04 2.96 -8.54
N GLY A 59 20.27 2.55 -8.84
CA GLY A 59 20.85 1.26 -8.45
C GLY A 59 20.27 0.06 -9.20
N LEU A 60 19.77 0.26 -10.42
CA LEU A 60 19.22 -0.81 -11.26
C LEU A 60 20.10 -1.05 -12.48
N THR A 61 20.20 -2.30 -12.91
CA THR A 61 20.86 -2.65 -14.17
C THR A 61 19.84 -2.94 -15.26
N ARG A 62 20.26 -2.87 -16.53
CA ARG A 62 19.42 -3.26 -17.66
C ARG A 62 18.97 -4.73 -17.54
N ALA A 63 19.82 -5.60 -16.98
CA ALA A 63 19.50 -7.00 -16.73
C ALA A 63 18.37 -7.18 -15.69
N ASP A 64 18.34 -6.37 -14.63
CA ASP A 64 17.27 -6.41 -13.62
C ASP A 64 15.91 -6.09 -14.25
N ILE A 65 15.85 -5.08 -15.13
CA ILE A 65 14.63 -4.73 -15.85
C ILE A 65 14.17 -5.87 -16.77
N HIS A 66 15.09 -6.49 -17.51
CA HIS A 66 14.77 -7.61 -18.40
C HIS A 66 14.29 -8.84 -17.63
N ALA A 67 14.91 -9.16 -16.49
CA ALA A 67 14.49 -10.24 -15.62
C ALA A 67 13.07 -9.98 -15.06
N GLU A 68 12.80 -8.74 -14.67
CA GLU A 68 11.49 -8.31 -14.16
C GLU A 68 10.41 -8.31 -15.24
N ALA A 69 10.77 -7.98 -16.49
CA ALA A 69 9.87 -8.00 -17.64
C ALA A 69 9.52 -9.43 -18.10
N GLY A 70 10.37 -10.41 -17.78
CA GLY A 70 10.13 -11.83 -18.05
C GLY A 70 9.16 -12.50 -17.06
N LYS A 71 8.79 -11.83 -15.96
CA LYS A 71 7.88 -12.42 -14.97
C LYS A 71 6.46 -12.53 -15.55
N PRO A 72 5.77 -13.67 -15.38
CA PRO A 72 4.36 -13.79 -15.71
C PRO A 72 3.55 -12.75 -14.94
N PHE A 73 2.55 -12.14 -15.58
CA PHE A 73 1.79 -11.03 -14.98
C PHE A 73 1.16 -11.35 -13.61
N TRP A 74 0.97 -12.63 -13.27
CA TRP A 74 0.41 -13.12 -12.02
C TRP A 74 1.43 -13.45 -10.93
N ARG A 75 2.74 -13.32 -11.19
CA ARG A 75 3.81 -13.62 -10.23
C ARG A 75 4.62 -12.36 -9.94
N GLN A 76 4.62 -11.95 -8.67
CA GLN A 76 5.52 -10.92 -8.14
C GLN A 76 6.96 -11.43 -8.07
#